data_AF-A0A2A3CDD5-F1
#
_entry.id   AF-A0A2A3CDD5-F1
#
_cell.length_a   1.000
_cell.length_b   1.000
_cell.length_c   1.000
_cell.angle_alpha   90.00
_cell.angle_beta   90.00
_cell.angle_gamma   90.00
#
_symmetry.space_group_name_H-M   'P 1'
#
loop_
_entity.id
_entity.type
_entity.pdbx_description
1 polymer ?
#
loop_
_entity_poly.entity_id
_entity_poly.type
_entity_poly.pdbx_seq_one_letter_code
_entity_poly.pdbx_strand_id
1 'polypeptide(L)' 'MGVEHAPTEKGKEAAKGLRQAAALDKRKTEAETGRPLKKGAARSEERSKSSDGKSAGTKQ' A
#
# COMPACT_ATOMS: atom_id res chain seq x y z
N MET A 1 10.12 7.77 -1.72
CA MET A 1 11.38 7.67 -0.95
C MET A 1 11.34 6.44 -0.08
N GLY A 2 12.24 5.48 -0.30
CA GLY A 2 12.34 4.22 0.46
C GLY A 2 13.69 4.10 1.18
N VAL A 3 13.98 2.93 1.75
CA VAL A 3 15.25 2.62 2.44
C VAL A 3 16.47 3.03 1.60
N GLU A 4 16.41 2.89 0.27
CA GLU A 4 17.49 3.25 -0.66
C GLU A 4 17.78 4.76 -0.76
N HIS A 5 16.79 5.61 -0.44
CA HIS A 5 16.91 7.07 -0.48
C HIS A 5 17.08 7.70 0.91
N ALA A 6 17.18 6.89 1.97
CA ALA A 6 17.41 7.41 3.30
C ALA A 6 18.86 7.89 3.44
N PRO A 7 19.10 9.19 3.69
CA PRO A 7 20.45 9.76 3.67
C PRO A 7 21.31 9.35 4.88
N THR A 8 20.71 8.71 5.88
CA THR A 8 21.39 8.32 7.13
C THR A 8 21.08 6.87 7.49
N GLU A 9 22.01 6.20 8.17
CA GLU A 9 21.84 4.82 8.64
C GLU A 9 20.61 4.68 9.56
N LYS A 10 20.38 5.66 10.45
CA LYS A 10 19.15 5.73 11.25
C LYS A 10 17.88 5.80 10.40
N GLY A 11 17.91 6.56 9.30
CA GLY A 11 16.81 6.64 8.34
C GLY A 11 16.56 5.32 7.61
N LYS A 12 17.61 4.57 7.27
CA LYS A 12 17.50 3.24 6.66
C LYS A 12 16.85 2.24 7.62
N GLU A 13 17.29 2.22 8.87
CA GLU A 13 16.72 1.34 9.91
C GLU A 13 15.27 1.70 10.22
N ALA A 14 14.93 2.99 10.33
CA ALA A 14 13.54 3.44 10.49
C ALA A 14 12.66 3.01 9.29
N ALA A 15 13.16 3.16 8.06
CA ALA A 15 12.45 2.74 6.87
C ALA A 15 12.29 1.21 6.78
N LYS A 16 13.26 0.43 7.25
CA LYS A 16 13.14 -1.03 7.37
C LYS A 16 12.09 -1.41 8.42
N GLY A 17 12.12 -0.81 9.61
CA GLY A 17 11.14 -1.04 10.66
C GLY A 17 9.71 -0.72 10.20
N LEU A 18 9.52 0.41 9.52
CA LEU A 18 8.23 0.78 8.92
C LEU A 18 7.76 -0.24 7.87
N ARG A 19 8.66 -0.74 7.02
CA ARG A 19 8.32 -1.79 6.04
C ARG A 19 7.89 -3.08 6.71
N GLN A 20 8.58 -3.51 7.76
CA GLN A 20 8.24 -4.72 8.51
C GLN A 20 6.90 -4.59 9.22
N ALA A 21 6.68 -3.48 9.94
CA ALA A 21 5.41 -3.21 10.61
C ALA A 21 4.23 -3.20 9.61
N ALA A 22 4.41 -2.53 8.47
CA ALA A 22 3.39 -2.52 7.42
C ALA A 22 3.15 -3.91 6.79
N ALA A 23 4.15 -4.80 6.77
CA ALA A 23 3.97 -6.17 6.28
C ALA A 23 3.17 -7.04 7.27
N LEU A 24 3.43 -6.89 8.57
CA LEU A 24 2.69 -7.57 9.63
C LEU A 24 1.23 -7.12 9.68
N ASP A 25 1.02 -5.80 9.62
CA ASP A 25 -0.33 -5.21 9.62
C ASP A 25 -1.14 -5.71 8.42
N LYS A 26 -0.55 -5.71 7.21
CA LYS A 26 -1.21 -6.26 6.00
C LYS A 26 -1.60 -7.73 6.15
N ARG A 27 -0.73 -8.56 6.73
CA ARG A 27 -1.04 -9.98 6.97
C ARG A 27 -2.19 -10.13 7.95
N LYS A 28 -2.20 -9.33 9.02
CA LYS A 28 -3.28 -9.31 10.00
C LYS A 28 -4.60 -8.88 9.34
N THR A 29 -4.59 -7.78 8.58
CA THR A 29 -5.79 -7.31 7.88
C THR A 29 -6.31 -8.37 6.90
N GLU A 30 -5.43 -9.01 6.12
CA GLU A 30 -5.82 -10.10 5.19
C GLU A 30 -6.47 -11.29 5.91
N ALA A 31 -5.95 -11.65 7.08
CA ALA A 31 -6.54 -12.69 7.92
C ALA A 31 -7.91 -12.25 8.49
N GLU A 32 -8.02 -11.02 8.97
CA GLU A 32 -9.27 -10.46 9.54
C GLU A 32 -10.37 -10.27 8.48
N THR A 33 -10.02 -9.89 7.25
CA THR A 33 -11.00 -9.77 6.16
C THR A 33 -11.36 -11.10 5.51
N GLY A 34 -10.66 -12.19 5.84
CA GLY A 34 -10.88 -13.53 5.29
C GLY A 34 -10.69 -13.62 3.76
N ARG A 35 -10.05 -12.62 3.15
CA ARG A 35 -9.84 -12.50 1.70
C ARG A 35 -8.50 -11.84 1.43
N PRO A 36 -7.74 -12.28 0.41
CA PRO A 36 -6.52 -11.60 0.02
C PRO A 36 -6.84 -10.17 -0.43
N LEU A 37 -6.18 -9.18 0.18
CA LEU A 37 -6.39 -7.78 -0.17
C LEU A 37 -5.79 -7.49 -1.55
N LYS A 38 -6.53 -6.72 -2.36
CA LYS A 38 -6.01 -6.21 -3.63
C LYS A 38 -4.77 -5.33 -3.38
N LYS A 39 -3.72 -5.57 -4.16
CA LYS A 39 -2.43 -4.85 -4.10
C LYS A 39 -2.14 -4.20 -5.44
N GLY A 40 -1.27 -3.18 -5.43
CA GLY A 40 -0.83 -2.51 -6.66
C GLY A 40 -1.97 -1.89 -7.46
N ALA A 41 -1.99 -2.13 -8.77
CA ALA A 41 -2.95 -1.56 -9.71
C ALA A 41 -4.41 -1.84 -9.33
N ALA A 42 -4.71 -3.05 -8.83
CA ALA A 42 -6.06 -3.42 -8.42
C ALA A 42 -6.59 -2.61 -7.21
N ARG A 43 -5.69 -2.09 -6.35
CA ARG A 43 -6.04 -1.19 -5.25
C ARG A 43 -6.15 0.27 -5.71
N SER A 44 -5.34 0.64 -6.70
CA SER A 44 -5.43 1.93 -7.36
C SER A 44 -6.77 2.07 -8.05
N GLU A 45 -7.20 1.08 -8.82
CA GLU A 45 -8.47 1.11 -9.54
C GLU A 45 -9.67 1.17 -8.60
N GLU A 46 -9.62 0.49 -7.46
CA GLU A 46 -10.65 0.56 -6.42
C GLU A 46 -10.74 1.96 -5.80
N ARG A 47 -9.61 2.60 -5.47
CA ARG A 47 -9.58 3.97 -4.94
C ARG A 47 -9.90 5.03 -5.98
N SER A 48 -9.52 4.77 -7.22
CA SER A 48 -9.72 5.69 -8.32
C SER A 48 -11.11 5.55 -8.94
N LYS A 49 -11.94 4.59 -8.50
CA LYS A 49 -13.31 4.47 -8.96
C LYS A 49 -14.18 5.58 -8.38
N SER A 50 -14.93 6.33 -9.21
CA SER A 50 -15.87 7.35 -8.69
C SER A 50 -17.08 6.66 -8.09
N SER A 51 -17.88 7.42 -7.34
CA SER A 51 -19.22 7.01 -6.92
C SER A 51 -20.07 6.53 -8.10
N ASP A 52 -19.85 7.07 -9.31
CA ASP A 52 -20.52 6.64 -10.56
C ASP A 52 -19.88 5.40 -11.23
N GLY A 53 -18.93 4.74 -10.57
CA GLY A 53 -18.29 3.51 -11.07
C GLY A 53 -17.19 3.70 -12.12
N LYS A 54 -16.84 4.93 -12.51
CA LYS A 54 -15.83 5.20 -13.55
C LYS A 54 -14.42 4.99 -13.00
N SER A 55 -13.58 4.23 -13.71
CA SER A 55 -12.17 4.01 -13.36
C SER A 55 -11.29 5.23 -13.68
N ALA A 56 -10.09 5.27 -13.12
CA ALA A 56 -9.14 6.39 -13.24
C ALA A 56 -8.92 6.86 -14.69
N GLY A 57 -8.80 5.92 -15.65
CA GLY A 57 -8.55 6.23 -17.05
C GLY A 57 -9.74 6.80 -17.82
N THR A 58 -10.93 6.81 -17.22
CA THR A 58 -12.19 7.31 -17.83
C THR A 58 -12.71 8.59 -17.17
N LYS A 59 -12.05 9.07 -16.11
CA LYS A 59 -12.38 10.36 -15.51
C LYS A 59 -11.55 11.43 -16.20
N GLN A 60 -12.22 12.29 -16.96
CA GLN A 60 -11.61 13.49 -17.54
C GLN A 60 -11.66 14.63 -16.53
#